data_AF-A0A953NDW2-F1
#
_entry.id   AF-A0A953NDW2-F1
#
_cell.length_a   1.000
_cell.length_b   1.000
_cell.length_c   1.000
_cell.angle_alpha   90.00
_cell.angle_beta   90.00
_cell.angle_gamma   90.00
#
_symmetry.space_group_name_H-M   'P 1'
#
loop_
_entity.id
_entity.type
_entity.pdbx_description
1 polymer ?
#
loop_
_entity_poly.entity_id
_entity_poly.type
_entity_poly.pdbx_seq_one_letter_code
_entity_poly.pdbx_strand_id
1 'polypeptide(L)'
;MVYWMLNKKMLSFTLTLTLVLTAVPIFDVQAAKTTKQNKKVVVQRKNNKKVSVQKKKKTIKRTASMGRIYSRGSGSVIAVGNVEQVEDIAKSLLGVRYVYGGTTTNGLDCSGFVQYVYKKMGVVLPRTASQQARVGLAVSKDNLRKGDLVFFETVSAGISHVGIYLGNGKFIHASSTKKGVTISSLNSGYYNERYRGAVRILK
;
A
#
# COMPACT_ATOMS: atom_id res chain seq x y z
N MET A 1 69.30 -3.41 17.19
CA MET A 1 69.61 -3.29 18.63
C MET A 1 68.79 -2.10 19.14
N VAL A 2 67.66 -2.19 19.83
CA VAL A 2 66.98 -3.22 20.62
C VAL A 2 65.47 -2.86 20.63
N TYR A 3 64.60 -3.85 20.44
CA TYR A 3 63.15 -3.81 20.67
C TYR A 3 62.84 -3.97 22.17
N TRP A 4 62.00 -3.12 22.78
CA TRP A 4 61.27 -3.33 24.06
C TRP A 4 60.49 -2.02 24.36
N MET A 5 59.22 -1.93 24.79
CA MET A 5 58.39 -2.75 25.67
C MET A 5 56.90 -2.63 25.32
N LEU A 6 56.23 -3.79 25.36
CA LEU A 6 54.78 -3.89 25.53
C LEU A 6 54.36 -3.40 26.93
N ASN A 7 53.19 -2.77 27.03
CA ASN A 7 52.45 -2.72 28.28
C ASN A 7 50.97 -3.08 28.02
N LYS A 8 50.70 -4.39 27.98
CA LYS A 8 49.35 -4.95 28.05
C LYS A 8 48.98 -5.09 29.51
N LYS A 9 48.25 -4.13 30.07
CA LYS A 9 47.50 -4.37 31.32
C LYS A 9 46.19 -5.08 30.98
N MET A 10 46.25 -6.40 31.10
CA MET A 10 45.11 -7.27 31.28
C MET A 10 44.33 -6.83 32.53
N LEU A 11 43.06 -6.49 32.35
CA LEU A 11 42.08 -6.50 33.43
C LEU A 11 40.93 -7.39 32.99
N SER A 12 41.06 -8.67 33.30
CA SER A 12 40.04 -9.70 33.11
C SER A 12 38.91 -9.47 34.10
N PHE A 13 37.82 -8.88 33.64
CA PHE A 13 36.56 -8.81 34.40
C PHE A 13 35.80 -10.11 34.21
N THR A 14 35.74 -10.92 35.25
CA THR A 14 35.03 -12.20 35.29
C THR A 14 33.52 -11.97 35.28
N LEU A 15 32.85 -12.65 34.35
CA LEU A 15 31.41 -12.71 34.13
C LEU A 15 30.72 -13.50 35.27
N THR A 16 30.00 -12.83 36.17
CA THR A 16 29.10 -13.52 37.11
C THR A 16 27.70 -13.62 36.51
N LEU A 17 27.42 -14.79 35.93
CA LEU A 17 26.11 -15.17 35.39
C LEU A 17 25.20 -15.60 36.56
N THR A 18 24.44 -14.68 37.13
CA THR A 18 23.44 -15.01 38.15
C THR A 18 22.13 -15.46 37.47
N LEU A 19 21.94 -16.78 37.38
CA LEU A 19 20.71 -17.41 36.89
C LEU A 19 19.60 -17.30 37.96
N VAL A 20 18.77 -16.26 37.88
CA VAL A 20 17.55 -16.16 38.71
C VAL A 20 16.43 -16.92 38.02
N LEU A 21 16.19 -18.15 38.47
CA LEU A 21 15.09 -19.01 38.03
C LEU A 21 13.81 -18.64 38.81
N THR A 22 13.12 -17.57 38.42
CA THR A 22 11.77 -17.31 38.94
C THR A 22 10.76 -18.09 38.10
N ALA A 23 10.16 -19.11 38.72
CA ALA A 23 9.05 -19.87 38.19
C ALA A 23 7.84 -18.96 37.96
N VAL A 24 7.45 -18.76 36.70
CA VAL A 24 6.17 -18.16 36.32
C VAL A 24 5.18 -19.31 36.09
N PRO A 25 3.99 -19.30 36.71
CA PRO A 25 3.01 -20.36 36.53
C PRO A 25 2.51 -20.39 35.09
N ILE A 26 2.55 -21.61 34.55
CA ILE A 26 2.06 -22.03 33.24
C ILE A 26 0.53 -21.85 33.24
N PHE A 27 0.02 -20.92 32.42
CA PHE A 27 -1.39 -20.87 32.10
C PHE A 27 -1.68 -21.92 31.02
N ASP A 28 -2.48 -22.92 31.39
CA ASP A 28 -2.96 -23.97 30.51
C ASP A 28 -3.72 -23.40 29.30
N VAL A 29 -3.20 -23.72 28.10
CA VAL A 29 -3.89 -23.55 26.82
C VAL A 29 -4.73 -24.81 26.59
N GLN A 30 -6.03 -24.73 26.88
CA GLN A 30 -6.95 -25.78 26.45
C GLN A 30 -7.29 -25.60 24.96
N ALA A 31 -6.70 -26.46 24.14
CA ALA A 31 -7.06 -26.62 22.74
C ALA A 31 -8.45 -27.26 22.57
N ALA A 32 -9.22 -26.65 21.67
CA ALA A 32 -10.13 -27.22 20.69
C ALA A 32 -10.96 -28.48 21.05
N LYS A 33 -12.29 -28.31 21.07
CA LYS A 33 -13.23 -29.33 20.60
C LYS A 33 -14.06 -28.77 19.45
N THR A 34 -13.68 -29.17 18.24
CA THR A 34 -14.52 -29.13 17.04
C THR A 34 -15.65 -30.13 17.18
N THR A 35 -16.91 -29.69 17.11
CA THR A 35 -18.05 -30.57 16.88
C THR A 35 -18.89 -30.05 15.72
N LYS A 36 -18.77 -30.74 14.59
CA LYS A 36 -19.76 -30.81 13.50
C LYS A 36 -21.14 -31.13 14.11
N GLN A 37 -22.17 -30.33 13.81
CA GLN A 37 -23.52 -30.87 13.64
C GLN A 37 -24.22 -30.22 12.44
N ASN A 38 -24.25 -30.98 11.35
CA ASN A 38 -25.24 -30.89 10.30
C ASN A 38 -26.54 -31.54 10.81
N LYS A 39 -27.67 -30.83 10.77
CA LYS A 39 -28.99 -31.47 10.61
C LYS A 39 -29.68 -30.87 9.40
N LYS A 40 -29.93 -31.76 8.43
CA LYS A 40 -30.66 -31.56 7.18
C LYS A 40 -32.18 -31.63 7.45
N VAL A 41 -32.90 -30.71 6.79
CA VAL A 41 -34.12 -30.91 5.97
C VAL A 41 -35.43 -31.28 6.68
N VAL A 42 -36.45 -30.42 6.54
CA VAL A 42 -37.79 -30.65 5.92
C VAL A 42 -38.42 -29.25 5.66
N VAL A 43 -38.36 -28.68 4.44
CA VAL A 43 -39.41 -28.62 3.38
C VAL A 43 -40.77 -28.03 3.81
N GLN A 44 -41.09 -26.82 3.34
CA GLN A 44 -42.36 -26.40 2.67
C GLN A 44 -42.07 -25.11 1.85
N ARG A 45 -41.82 -25.15 0.53
CA ARG A 45 -42.73 -25.12 -0.66
C ARG A 45 -43.73 -23.94 -0.74
N LYS A 46 -43.42 -23.08 -1.74
CA LYS A 46 -44.29 -22.32 -2.69
C LYS A 46 -45.07 -21.09 -2.16
N ASN A 47 -44.77 -19.91 -2.73
CA ASN A 47 -45.60 -19.37 -3.81
C ASN A 47 -44.95 -18.22 -4.59
N ASN A 48 -45.09 -18.32 -5.90
CA ASN A 48 -44.59 -17.45 -6.95
C ASN A 48 -45.75 -16.52 -7.35
N LYS A 49 -45.58 -15.19 -7.26
CA LYS A 49 -46.50 -14.23 -7.91
C LYS A 49 -45.70 -13.24 -8.75
N LYS A 50 -45.79 -13.43 -10.06
CA LYS A 50 -45.55 -12.43 -11.10
C LYS A 50 -46.36 -11.17 -10.78
N VAL A 51 -45.70 -10.01 -10.81
CA VAL A 51 -46.36 -8.74 -11.13
C VAL A 51 -45.52 -8.02 -12.18
N SER A 52 -45.99 -8.11 -13.42
CA SER A 52 -45.69 -7.17 -14.50
C SER A 52 -46.67 -6.01 -14.41
N VAL A 53 -46.25 -4.74 -14.58
CA VAL A 53 -47.00 -3.68 -15.31
C VAL A 53 -46.10 -2.43 -15.51
N GLN A 54 -45.80 -2.19 -16.78
CA GLN A 54 -45.79 -0.92 -17.56
C GLN A 54 -44.94 0.31 -17.19
N LYS A 55 -44.07 0.62 -18.18
CA LYS A 55 -43.62 1.92 -18.70
C LYS A 55 -44.43 3.17 -18.27
N LYS A 56 -43.70 4.22 -17.86
CA LYS A 56 -44.11 5.62 -18.07
C LYS A 56 -42.92 6.46 -18.55
N LYS A 57 -42.97 6.91 -19.81
CA LYS A 57 -42.11 7.98 -20.36
C LYS A 57 -42.55 9.31 -19.75
N LYS A 58 -41.62 10.12 -19.25
CA LYS A 58 -41.86 11.56 -19.02
C LYS A 58 -40.70 12.37 -19.58
N THR A 59 -41.01 13.10 -20.64
CA THR A 59 -40.17 14.07 -21.35
C THR A 59 -39.99 15.33 -20.50
N ILE A 60 -38.75 15.77 -20.28
CA ILE A 60 -38.41 17.18 -20.06
C ILE A 60 -37.15 17.49 -20.88
N LYS A 61 -37.28 18.48 -21.76
CA LYS A 61 -36.25 19.02 -22.66
C LYS A 61 -35.66 20.31 -22.05
N ARG A 62 -34.36 20.53 -22.33
CA ARG A 62 -33.53 21.76 -22.17
C ARG A 62 -32.95 21.95 -20.76
N THR A 63 -31.67 22.29 -20.55
CA THR A 63 -30.77 23.13 -21.34
C THR A 63 -29.32 22.60 -21.38
N ALA A 64 -28.61 22.99 -22.43
CA ALA A 64 -27.23 22.64 -22.73
C ALA A 64 -26.23 23.29 -21.77
N SER A 65 -25.17 22.54 -21.42
CA SER A 65 -23.75 22.98 -21.44
C SER A 65 -22.90 22.12 -20.48
N MET A 66 -22.26 21.08 -21.01
CA MET A 66 -20.86 20.81 -20.66
C MET A 66 -20.23 19.95 -21.75
N GLY A 67 -19.10 20.45 -22.25
CA GLY A 67 -18.45 20.10 -23.49
C GLY A 67 -18.25 18.61 -23.71
N ARG A 68 -18.84 18.18 -24.82
CA ARG A 68 -18.65 16.93 -25.51
C ARG A 68 -17.33 17.01 -26.28
N ILE A 69 -16.27 16.37 -25.78
CA ILE A 69 -15.19 15.84 -26.62
C ILE A 69 -15.02 14.36 -26.27
N TYR A 70 -16.00 13.56 -26.70
CA TYR A 70 -15.79 12.15 -26.97
C TYR A 70 -15.82 12.02 -28.50
N SER A 71 -14.65 12.23 -29.11
CA SER A 71 -14.44 11.83 -30.50
C SER A 71 -14.36 10.30 -30.54
N ARG A 72 -14.96 9.77 -31.59
CA ARG A 72 -15.30 8.36 -31.76
C ARG A 72 -14.03 7.56 -32.01
N GLY A 73 -13.79 6.57 -31.18
CA GLY A 73 -12.77 5.55 -31.37
C GLY A 73 -12.97 4.47 -30.32
N SER A 74 -13.46 3.31 -30.76
CA SER A 74 -13.55 2.11 -29.94
C SER A 74 -12.14 1.66 -29.55
N GLY A 75 -11.66 2.15 -28.42
CA GLY A 75 -10.42 1.73 -27.77
C GLY A 75 -10.55 2.05 -26.29
N SER A 76 -10.20 1.10 -25.43
CA SER A 76 -10.12 1.32 -23.98
C SER A 76 -9.41 2.64 -23.70
N VAL A 77 -10.10 3.58 -23.04
CA VAL A 77 -9.48 4.76 -22.43
C VAL A 77 -8.61 4.30 -21.27
N ILE A 78 -7.43 3.76 -21.60
CA ILE A 78 -6.29 3.71 -20.71
C ILE A 78 -5.65 5.07 -20.85
N ALA A 79 -5.77 5.90 -19.81
CA ALA A 79 -5.00 7.13 -19.72
C ALA A 79 -3.54 6.80 -19.99
N VAL A 80 -2.98 7.32 -21.08
CA VAL A 80 -1.54 7.32 -21.34
C VAL A 80 -0.95 8.33 -20.35
N GLY A 81 -0.87 7.92 -19.08
CA GLY A 81 -0.23 8.72 -18.05
C GLY A 81 1.24 8.83 -18.42
N ASN A 82 1.69 10.05 -18.63
CA ASN A 82 3.07 10.34 -18.93
C ASN A 82 3.89 10.17 -17.62
N VAL A 83 4.95 9.36 -17.65
CA VAL A 83 5.72 9.00 -16.46
C VAL A 83 6.41 10.21 -15.84
N GLU A 84 6.87 11.15 -16.66
CA GLU A 84 7.46 12.41 -16.23
C GLU A 84 6.46 13.22 -15.42
N GLN A 85 5.19 13.24 -15.84
CA GLN A 85 4.12 13.90 -15.11
C GLN A 85 3.89 13.29 -13.71
N VAL A 86 4.04 11.97 -13.56
CA VAL A 86 3.94 11.29 -12.24
C VAL A 86 5.00 11.85 -11.30
N GLU A 87 6.23 11.95 -11.78
CA GLU A 87 7.39 12.36 -10.99
C GLU A 87 7.25 13.83 -10.54
N ASP A 88 6.82 14.71 -11.44
CA ASP A 88 6.63 16.14 -11.14
C ASP A 88 5.51 16.36 -10.11
N ILE A 89 4.36 15.72 -10.30
CA ILE A 89 3.24 15.82 -9.34
C ILE A 89 3.66 15.25 -7.99
N ALA A 90 4.31 14.08 -7.96
CA ALA A 90 4.77 13.47 -6.72
C ALA A 90 5.76 14.37 -5.97
N LYS A 91 6.74 14.94 -6.67
CA LYS A 91 7.74 15.85 -6.07
C LYS A 91 7.14 17.16 -5.59
N SER A 92 6.10 17.68 -6.25
CA SER A 92 5.39 18.89 -5.79
C SER A 92 4.77 18.75 -4.40
N LEU A 93 4.60 17.51 -3.91
CA LEU A 93 4.02 17.19 -2.61
C LEU A 93 5.08 16.94 -1.53
N LEU A 94 6.38 17.08 -1.83
CA LEU A 94 7.45 16.91 -0.85
C LEU A 94 7.20 17.80 0.39
N GLY A 95 7.37 17.22 1.57
CA GLY A 95 7.15 17.90 2.84
C GLY A 95 5.69 17.97 3.29
N VAL A 96 4.69 17.61 2.46
CA VAL A 96 3.29 17.52 2.91
C VAL A 96 3.21 16.55 4.09
N ARG A 97 2.58 17.00 5.18
CA ARG A 97 2.52 16.23 6.43
C ARG A 97 1.77 14.91 6.25
N TYR A 98 2.22 13.90 6.99
CA TYR A 98 1.51 12.64 7.04
C TYR A 98 0.29 12.73 7.97
N VAL A 99 -0.87 12.32 7.48
CA VAL A 99 -2.10 12.19 8.28
C VAL A 99 -2.74 10.85 7.95
N TYR A 100 -2.92 9.99 8.94
CA TYR A 100 -3.58 8.70 8.74
C TYR A 100 -4.99 8.90 8.18
N GLY A 101 -5.35 8.21 7.10
CA GLY A 101 -6.62 8.43 6.41
C GLY A 101 -6.62 9.63 5.45
N GLY A 102 -5.57 10.44 5.42
CA GLY A 102 -5.47 11.67 4.64
C GLY A 102 -5.39 11.43 3.12
N THR A 103 -6.10 12.25 2.35
CA THR A 103 -6.23 12.15 0.88
C THR A 103 -6.11 13.51 0.16
N THR A 104 -5.75 14.57 0.88
CA THR A 104 -5.64 15.95 0.35
C THR A 104 -4.31 16.58 0.74
N THR A 105 -3.96 17.72 0.15
CA THR A 105 -2.71 18.44 0.45
C THR A 105 -2.61 18.96 1.89
N ASN A 106 -3.71 18.96 2.66
CA ASN A 106 -3.70 19.29 4.10
C ASN A 106 -3.17 18.12 4.96
N GLY A 107 -3.02 16.94 4.36
CA GLY A 107 -2.51 15.73 5.01
C GLY A 107 -2.74 14.50 4.16
N LEU A 108 -1.68 13.72 3.93
CA LEU A 108 -1.71 12.51 3.11
C LEU A 108 -1.23 11.31 3.93
N ASP A 109 -1.85 10.15 3.78
CA ASP A 109 -1.20 8.88 4.10
C ASP A 109 -0.53 8.27 2.86
N CYS A 110 0.17 7.14 3.02
CA CYS A 110 0.94 6.53 1.93
C CYS A 110 0.08 6.24 0.70
N SER A 111 -1.04 5.57 0.89
CA SER A 111 -1.97 5.21 -0.19
C SER A 111 -2.81 6.39 -0.70
N GLY A 112 -3.12 7.36 0.16
CA GLY A 112 -3.80 8.60 -0.20
C GLY A 112 -2.90 9.53 -1.03
N PHE A 113 -1.60 9.57 -0.73
CA PHE A 113 -0.59 10.23 -1.55
C PHE A 113 -0.54 9.64 -2.96
N VAL A 114 -0.42 8.32 -3.08
CA VAL A 114 -0.43 7.64 -4.39
C VAL A 114 -1.74 7.90 -5.13
N GLN A 115 -2.88 7.78 -4.46
CA GLN A 115 -4.19 8.06 -5.05
C GLN A 115 -4.28 9.51 -5.55
N TYR A 116 -3.78 10.49 -4.79
CA TYR A 116 -3.77 11.89 -5.18
C TYR A 116 -2.97 12.11 -6.47
N VAL A 117 -1.75 11.57 -6.54
CA VAL A 117 -0.87 11.70 -7.71
C VAL A 117 -1.53 11.09 -8.96
N TYR A 118 -2.03 9.87 -8.86
CA TYR A 118 -2.64 9.18 -10.01
C TYR A 118 -3.97 9.79 -10.44
N LYS A 119 -4.77 10.29 -9.49
CA LYS A 119 -6.02 10.98 -9.79
C LYS A 119 -5.80 12.23 -10.64
N LYS A 120 -4.69 12.96 -10.45
CA LYS A 120 -4.33 14.13 -11.28
C LYS A 120 -4.03 13.77 -12.74
N MET A 121 -3.71 12.51 -13.02
CA MET A 121 -3.52 11.96 -14.36
C MET A 121 -4.76 11.20 -14.87
N GLY A 122 -5.91 11.33 -14.18
CA GLY A 122 -7.15 10.64 -14.56
C GLY A 122 -7.20 9.16 -14.19
N VAL A 123 -6.24 8.64 -13.43
CA VAL A 123 -6.23 7.23 -12.98
C VAL A 123 -6.80 7.12 -11.57
N VAL A 124 -7.88 6.34 -11.42
CA VAL A 124 -8.53 6.12 -10.13
C VAL A 124 -7.98 4.85 -9.49
N LEU A 125 -7.30 5.01 -8.36
CA LEU A 125 -6.78 3.90 -7.57
C LEU A 125 -7.64 3.61 -6.33
N PRO A 126 -7.72 2.34 -5.89
CA PRO A 126 -8.34 1.99 -4.61
C PRO A 126 -7.72 2.71 -3.43
N ARG A 127 -8.42 2.74 -2.29
CA ARG A 127 -8.02 3.55 -1.14
C ARG A 127 -6.81 3.00 -0.39
N THR A 128 -6.68 1.68 -0.27
CA THR A 128 -5.65 1.07 0.60
C THR A 128 -4.45 0.57 -0.20
N ALA A 129 -3.27 0.58 0.42
CA ALA A 129 -2.04 0.03 -0.19
C ALA A 129 -2.21 -1.43 -0.63
N SER A 130 -2.88 -2.26 0.19
CA SER A 130 -3.14 -3.66 -0.14
C SER A 130 -4.05 -3.84 -1.34
N GLN A 131 -5.06 -2.98 -1.52
CA GLN A 131 -5.91 -2.98 -2.72
C GLN A 131 -5.12 -2.47 -3.94
N GLN A 132 -4.30 -1.43 -3.77
CA GLN A 132 -3.45 -0.90 -4.84
C GLN A 132 -2.44 -1.94 -5.35
N ALA A 133 -1.92 -2.80 -4.48
CA ALA A 133 -1.03 -3.90 -4.88
C ALA A 133 -1.69 -4.96 -5.77
N ARG A 134 -3.03 -4.96 -5.87
CA ARG A 134 -3.79 -5.87 -6.74
C ARG A 134 -4.25 -5.22 -8.04
N VAL A 135 -3.89 -3.95 -8.27
CA VAL A 135 -4.20 -3.26 -9.51
C VAL A 135 -2.96 -3.13 -10.38
N GLY A 136 -3.13 -3.30 -11.70
CA GLY A 136 -2.02 -3.24 -12.65
C GLY A 136 -1.28 -4.57 -12.82
N LEU A 137 -0.10 -4.49 -13.43
CA LEU A 137 0.74 -5.65 -13.76
C LEU A 137 1.84 -5.81 -12.72
N ALA A 138 2.03 -7.03 -12.19
CA ALA A 138 3.13 -7.32 -11.29
C ALA A 138 4.49 -7.10 -11.99
N VAL A 139 5.43 -6.48 -11.30
CA VAL A 139 6.77 -6.18 -11.80
C VAL A 139 7.81 -6.70 -10.82
N SER A 140 8.82 -7.42 -11.33
CA SER A 140 9.97 -7.82 -10.53
C SER A 140 10.85 -6.62 -10.19
N LYS A 141 11.56 -6.69 -9.06
CA LYS A 141 12.40 -5.58 -8.56
C LYS A 141 13.42 -5.09 -9.60
N ASP A 142 13.99 -5.99 -10.40
CA ASP A 142 15.00 -5.67 -11.42
C ASP A 142 14.41 -4.97 -12.65
N ASN A 143 13.09 -5.07 -12.86
CA ASN A 143 12.39 -4.48 -14.00
C ASN A 143 11.63 -3.20 -13.64
N LEU A 144 11.92 -2.61 -12.47
CA LEU A 144 11.26 -1.39 -12.00
C LEU A 144 11.54 -0.22 -12.93
N ARG A 145 10.46 0.45 -13.34
CA ARG A 145 10.46 1.69 -14.11
C ARG A 145 9.88 2.82 -13.27
N LYS A 146 10.32 4.04 -13.55
CA LYS A 146 9.74 5.25 -12.95
C LYS A 146 8.21 5.21 -13.05
N GLY A 147 7.53 5.57 -11.96
CA GLY A 147 6.08 5.48 -11.89
C GLY A 147 5.52 4.08 -11.60
N ASP A 148 6.35 3.07 -11.36
CA ASP A 148 5.87 1.83 -10.75
C ASP A 148 5.55 2.06 -9.26
N LEU A 149 4.51 1.40 -8.76
CA LEU A 149 4.20 1.42 -7.33
C LEU A 149 4.99 0.33 -6.62
N VAL A 150 5.64 0.69 -5.52
CA VAL A 150 6.41 -0.23 -4.69
C VAL A 150 5.74 -0.42 -3.33
N PHE A 151 5.67 -1.66 -2.87
CA PHE A 151 4.89 -2.05 -1.69
C PHE A 151 5.77 -2.64 -0.60
N PHE A 152 5.36 -2.40 0.65
CA PHE A 152 6.11 -2.79 1.82
C PHE A 152 5.23 -3.29 2.97
N GLU A 153 5.85 -4.06 3.85
CA GLU A 153 5.31 -4.50 5.14
C GLU A 153 6.02 -3.74 6.27
N THR A 154 5.37 -2.71 6.83
CA THR A 154 5.97 -1.76 7.78
C THR A 154 5.26 -1.70 9.13
N VAL A 155 3.94 -1.59 9.14
CA VAL A 155 3.13 -1.34 10.36
C VAL A 155 2.27 -2.53 10.76
N SER A 156 1.97 -3.43 9.83
CA SER A 156 1.14 -4.62 10.05
C SER A 156 1.61 -5.74 9.14
N ALA A 157 1.26 -6.98 9.48
CA ALA A 157 1.54 -8.13 8.63
C ALA A 157 0.96 -7.94 7.21
N GLY A 158 1.73 -8.29 6.20
CA GLY A 158 1.37 -8.09 4.79
C GLY A 158 1.55 -6.65 4.28
N ILE A 159 0.99 -6.35 3.10
CA ILE A 159 1.17 -5.03 2.46
C ILE A 159 0.47 -3.94 3.27
N SER A 160 1.26 -3.10 3.92
CA SER A 160 0.79 -2.02 4.80
C SER A 160 1.25 -0.63 4.35
N HIS A 161 2.13 -0.55 3.35
CA HIS A 161 2.71 0.72 2.88
C HIS A 161 3.00 0.69 1.38
N VAL A 162 2.98 1.87 0.77
CA VAL A 162 3.16 2.06 -0.69
C VAL A 162 3.92 3.36 -0.99
N GLY A 163 4.66 3.37 -2.09
CA GLY A 163 5.27 4.55 -2.67
C GLY A 163 5.40 4.46 -4.19
N ILE A 164 5.88 5.54 -4.81
CA ILE A 164 6.08 5.65 -6.25
C ILE A 164 7.59 5.60 -6.55
N TYR A 165 8.01 4.68 -7.41
CA TYR A 165 9.40 4.52 -7.80
C TYR A 165 9.86 5.68 -8.69
N LEU A 166 11.03 6.23 -8.39
CA LEU A 166 11.64 7.37 -9.10
C LEU A 166 12.86 6.97 -9.94
N GLY A 167 13.17 5.67 -10.03
CA GLY A 167 14.41 5.19 -10.64
C GLY A 167 15.59 5.19 -9.67
N ASN A 168 16.70 4.58 -10.09
CA ASN A 168 17.98 4.56 -9.35
C ASN A 168 17.85 4.11 -7.88
N GLY A 169 16.95 3.16 -7.61
CA GLY A 169 16.72 2.67 -6.25
C GLY A 169 16.08 3.70 -5.32
N LYS A 170 15.46 4.77 -5.83
CA LYS A 170 14.77 5.79 -5.04
C LYS A 170 13.26 5.71 -5.25
N PHE A 171 12.50 6.05 -4.22
CA PHE A 171 11.05 6.13 -4.29
C PHE A 171 10.53 7.23 -3.37
N ILE A 172 9.38 7.82 -3.75
CA ILE A 172 8.70 8.87 -2.99
C ILE A 172 7.43 8.35 -2.35
N HIS A 173 7.17 8.75 -1.12
CA HIS A 173 6.02 8.28 -0.35
C HIS A 173 5.71 9.22 0.84
N ALA A 174 4.48 9.19 1.34
CA ALA A 174 4.16 9.75 2.66
C ALA A 174 4.65 8.78 3.75
N SER A 175 5.73 9.11 4.46
CA SER A 175 6.45 8.18 5.34
C SER A 175 5.79 7.98 6.70
N SER A 176 5.61 9.05 7.45
CA SER A 176 5.16 9.03 8.84
C SER A 176 4.90 10.44 9.32
N THR A 177 4.23 10.59 10.46
CA THR A 177 3.91 11.91 11.05
C THR A 177 5.13 12.81 11.22
N LYS A 178 6.31 12.23 11.48
CA LYS A 178 7.56 12.99 11.68
C LYS A 178 8.22 13.45 10.38
N LYS A 179 8.01 12.74 9.27
CA LYS A 179 8.75 12.97 8.00
C LYS A 179 7.89 13.50 6.86
N GLY A 180 6.57 13.28 6.89
CA GLY A 180 5.69 13.64 5.79
C GLY A 180 6.04 12.92 4.48
N VAL A 181 5.74 13.55 3.34
CA VAL A 181 6.14 13.09 2.01
C VAL A 181 7.63 13.30 1.81
N THR A 182 8.34 12.21 1.54
CA THR A 182 9.81 12.18 1.45
C THR A 182 10.29 11.16 0.42
N ILE A 183 11.57 11.23 0.08
CA ILE A 183 12.25 10.28 -0.82
C ILE A 183 13.13 9.35 0.02
N SER A 184 12.97 8.05 -0.19
CA SER A 184 13.72 7.00 0.51
C SER A 184 14.45 6.08 -0.49
N SER A 185 15.40 5.29 0.03
CA SER A 185 16.16 4.30 -0.74
C SER A 185 15.50 2.91 -0.68
N LEU A 186 15.46 2.22 -1.82
CA LEU A 186 15.13 0.79 -1.97
C LEU A 186 16.36 -0.11 -1.94
N ASN A 187 17.56 0.46 -2.07
CA ASN A 187 18.79 -0.31 -2.21
C ASN A 187 19.37 -0.72 -0.84
N SER A 188 18.96 -0.07 0.24
CA SER A 188 19.50 -0.33 1.57
C SER A 188 18.54 0.08 2.69
N GLY A 189 18.74 -0.49 3.87
CA GLY A 189 18.07 -0.12 5.11
C GLY A 189 16.60 -0.52 5.19
N TYR A 190 15.85 0.21 6.02
CA TYR A 190 14.50 -0.15 6.49
C TYR A 190 13.52 -0.60 5.39
N TYR A 191 13.48 0.10 4.27
CA TYR A 191 12.53 -0.19 3.17
C TYR A 191 12.99 -1.32 2.27
N ASN A 192 14.30 -1.59 2.17
CA ASN A 192 14.81 -2.73 1.41
C ASN A 192 14.38 -4.06 2.05
N GLU A 193 14.56 -4.19 3.37
CA GLU A 193 14.17 -5.37 4.17
C GLU A 193 12.65 -5.64 4.13
N ARG A 194 11.87 -4.58 3.95
CA ARG A 194 10.41 -4.61 4.03
C ARG A 194 9.73 -4.63 2.67
N TYR A 195 10.50 -4.66 1.58
CA TYR A 195 9.97 -4.73 0.23
C TYR A 195 9.16 -6.02 0.04
N ARG A 196 7.98 -5.91 -0.59
CA ARG A 196 7.08 -7.05 -0.85
C ARG A 196 6.68 -7.20 -2.31
N GLY A 197 6.95 -6.21 -3.15
CA GLY A 197 6.69 -6.29 -4.58
C GLY A 197 6.40 -4.94 -5.20
N ALA A 198 6.08 -4.97 -6.48
CA ALA A 198 5.70 -3.79 -7.24
C ALA A 198 4.65 -4.09 -8.30
N VAL A 199 3.91 -3.05 -8.67
CA VAL A 199 2.97 -3.10 -9.80
C VAL A 199 3.13 -1.89 -10.71
N ARG A 200 2.90 -2.12 -12.00
CA ARG A 200 2.89 -1.10 -13.05
C ARG A 200 1.48 -0.73 -13.42
N ILE A 201 1.19 0.56 -13.34
CA ILE A 201 -0.13 1.13 -13.63
C ILE A 201 -0.19 1.73 -15.04
N LEU A 202 0.89 2.39 -15.47
CA LEU A 202 1.01 3.08 -16.75
C LEU A 202 1.83 2.21 -17.72
N LYS A 203 1.52 2.26 -19.02
CA LYS A 203 2.21 1.47 -20.05
C LYS A 203 3.48 2.20 -20.53
#